data_AF-A0A8S4DS09-F1
#
_entry.id   AF-A0A8S4DS09-F1
#
_cell.length_a   1.000
_cell.length_b   1.000
_cell.length_c   1.000
_cell.angle_alpha   90.00
_cell.angle_beta   90.00
_cell.angle_gamma   90.00
#
_symmetry.space_group_name_H-M   'P 1'
#
loop_
_entity.id
_entity.type
_entity.pdbx_description
1 polymer ?
#
loop_
_entity_poly.entity_id
_entity_poly.type
_entity_poly.pdbx_seq_one_letter_code
_entity_poly.pdbx_strand_id
1 'polypeptide(L)'
;MSNKTPTTTHFTSPCVDPIVTDERWTYANKEIVVSGMSPGGTTAARQHAACRLLVAQYVKSTLDWEPEEPPRGSVAAMSFFYDVAADAGLIDVMRGGKVTIGKYKHAAQQACGGANIEQPWACMDLVYIVTLLNDAYKMSLNHPISLYKKVNGHEVSWALGLAYTTIMNRINVK
;
A
#
# COMPACT_ATOMS: atom_id res chain seq x y z
N MET A 1 -4.82 -39.94 -3.35
CA MET A 1 -4.39 -38.54 -3.57
C MET A 1 -5.49 -37.84 -4.35
N SER A 2 -6.26 -36.97 -3.71
CA SER A 2 -7.39 -36.28 -4.34
C SER A 2 -6.83 -35.16 -5.23
N ASN A 3 -7.00 -35.31 -6.54
CA ASN A 3 -6.59 -34.35 -7.54
C ASN A 3 -7.59 -33.19 -7.53
N LYS A 4 -7.43 -32.24 -6.59
CA LYS A 4 -8.17 -30.98 -6.63
C LYS A 4 -7.50 -30.09 -7.67
N THR A 5 -8.11 -29.98 -8.84
CA THR A 5 -7.83 -28.91 -9.79
C THR A 5 -7.96 -27.58 -9.02
N PRO A 6 -6.93 -26.71 -9.03
CA PRO A 6 -7.02 -25.42 -8.37
C PRO A 6 -8.16 -24.63 -9.00
N THR A 7 -9.13 -24.22 -8.19
CA THR A 7 -10.28 -23.45 -8.66
C THR A 7 -9.83 -22.02 -8.93
N THR A 8 -9.49 -21.72 -10.19
CA THR A 8 -9.11 -20.38 -10.62
C THR A 8 -10.30 -19.44 -10.48
N THR A 9 -10.14 -18.35 -9.74
CA THR A 9 -11.21 -17.35 -9.52
C THR A 9 -10.92 -16.10 -10.33
N HIS A 10 -11.89 -15.64 -11.12
CA HIS A 10 -11.77 -14.44 -11.94
C HIS A 10 -12.42 -13.24 -11.24
N PHE A 11 -11.71 -12.12 -11.18
CA PHE A 11 -12.21 -10.84 -10.65
C PHE A 11 -12.03 -9.73 -11.67
N THR A 12 -12.93 -8.76 -11.61
CA THR A 12 -12.76 -7.45 -12.25
C THR A 12 -12.60 -6.38 -11.18
N SER A 13 -11.69 -5.44 -11.40
CA SER A 13 -11.38 -4.42 -10.39
C SER A 13 -11.38 -3.01 -10.99
N PRO A 14 -12.01 -2.02 -10.34
CA PRO A 14 -11.88 -0.61 -10.70
C PRO A 14 -10.51 -0.03 -10.31
N CYS A 15 -9.68 -0.77 -9.56
CA CYS A 15 -8.32 -0.37 -9.21
C CYS A 15 -7.27 -0.82 -10.22
N VAL A 16 -7.68 -1.55 -11.27
CA VAL A 16 -6.79 -2.07 -12.32
C VAL A 16 -7.21 -1.41 -13.63
N ASP A 17 -6.23 -1.01 -14.44
CA ASP A 17 -6.48 -0.37 -15.72
C ASP A 17 -7.19 -1.34 -16.69
N PRO A 18 -8.24 -0.91 -17.42
CA PRO A 18 -8.93 -1.72 -18.43
C PRO A 18 -8.04 -2.45 -19.46
N ILE A 19 -6.83 -1.95 -19.73
CA ILE A 19 -5.89 -2.59 -20.65
C ILE A 19 -5.31 -3.90 -20.08
N VAL A 20 -5.32 -4.05 -18.75
CA VAL A 20 -4.83 -5.25 -18.06
C VAL A 20 -5.93 -6.31 -18.10
N THR A 21 -5.69 -7.38 -18.84
CA THR A 21 -6.63 -8.50 -19.02
C THR A 21 -6.00 -9.81 -18.59
N ASP A 22 -6.76 -10.60 -17.84
CA ASP A 22 -6.38 -11.94 -17.36
C ASP A 22 -5.02 -12.00 -16.65
N GLU A 23 -4.67 -10.95 -15.89
CA GLU A 23 -3.44 -10.91 -15.09
C GLU A 23 -3.49 -11.97 -14.00
N ARG A 24 -2.51 -12.89 -14.03
CA ARG A 24 -2.46 -14.01 -13.08
C ARG A 24 -1.77 -13.59 -11.80
N TRP A 25 -2.44 -13.82 -10.68
CA TRP A 25 -1.91 -13.54 -9.36
C TRP A 25 -2.07 -14.76 -8.44
N THR A 26 -1.04 -15.04 -7.65
CA THR A 26 -1.09 -16.08 -6.63
C THR A 26 -1.06 -15.44 -5.26
N TYR A 27 -2.11 -15.65 -4.49
CA TYR A 27 -2.21 -15.16 -3.11
C TYR A 27 -2.72 -16.26 -2.20
N ALA A 28 -2.03 -16.50 -1.08
CA ALA A 28 -2.37 -17.53 -0.10
C ALA A 28 -2.62 -18.92 -0.73
N ASN A 29 -1.74 -19.33 -1.66
CA ASN A 29 -1.83 -20.59 -2.43
C ASN A 29 -3.10 -20.75 -3.27
N LYS A 30 -3.76 -19.64 -3.65
CA LYS A 30 -4.90 -19.63 -4.57
C LYS A 30 -4.51 -18.90 -5.84
N GLU A 31 -4.85 -19.49 -6.99
CA GLU A 31 -4.72 -18.83 -8.28
C GLU A 31 -5.93 -17.93 -8.53
N ILE A 32 -5.61 -16.67 -8.80
CA ILE A 32 -6.57 -15.61 -9.03
C ILE A 32 -6.23 -14.98 -10.38
N VAL A 33 -7.25 -14.65 -11.16
CA VAL A 33 -7.12 -13.92 -12.40
C VAL A 33 -7.84 -12.58 -12.25
N VAL A 34 -7.14 -11.49 -12.53
CA VAL A 34 -7.68 -10.14 -12.35
C VAL A 34 -7.67 -9.41 -13.68
N SER A 35 -8.77 -8.74 -13.99
CA SER A 35 -8.87 -7.82 -15.14
C SER A 35 -9.31 -6.44 -14.70
N GLY A 36 -8.90 -5.42 -15.45
CA GLY A 36 -9.40 -4.07 -15.28
C GLY A 36 -10.89 -3.97 -15.59
N MET A 37 -11.63 -3.21 -14.76
CA MET A 37 -13.02 -2.90 -15.04
C MET A 37 -13.09 -1.78 -16.08
N SER A 38 -13.77 -2.03 -17.21
CA SER A 38 -14.04 -1.02 -18.25
C SER A 38 -15.53 -0.65 -18.28
N PRO A 39 -15.98 0.35 -17.50
CA PRO A 39 -17.25 0.99 -17.78
C PRO A 39 -16.98 2.00 -18.89
N GLY A 40 -17.51 1.74 -20.09
CA GLY A 40 -17.31 2.59 -21.27
C GLY A 40 -17.27 4.08 -20.93
N GLY A 41 -16.16 4.75 -21.29
CA GLY A 41 -15.99 6.19 -21.09
C GLY A 41 -15.63 6.64 -19.66
N THR A 42 -15.05 5.79 -18.83
CA THR A 42 -14.52 6.18 -17.51
C THR A 42 -13.32 7.12 -17.65
N THR A 43 -13.41 8.30 -17.03
CA THR A 43 -12.26 9.19 -16.89
C THR A 43 -11.35 8.69 -15.77
N ALA A 44 -10.06 9.05 -15.82
CA ALA A 44 -9.10 8.79 -14.74
C ALA A 44 -9.64 9.14 -13.34
N ALA A 45 -10.34 10.26 -13.23
CA ALA A 45 -10.96 10.71 -11.98
C ALA A 45 -12.06 9.75 -11.47
N ARG A 46 -12.88 9.20 -12.38
CA ARG A 46 -13.92 8.22 -12.01
C ARG A 46 -13.30 6.88 -11.61
N GLN A 47 -12.27 6.43 -12.32
CA GLN A 47 -11.56 5.19 -11.99
C GLN A 47 -10.90 5.29 -10.60
N HIS A 48 -10.17 6.37 -10.35
CA HIS A 48 -9.61 6.65 -9.04
C HIS A 48 -10.69 6.70 -7.94
N ALA A 49 -11.82 7.36 -8.18
CA ALA A 49 -12.92 7.43 -7.21
C ALA A 49 -13.55 6.05 -6.93
N ALA A 50 -13.77 5.22 -7.96
CA ALA A 50 -14.32 3.88 -7.81
C ALA A 50 -13.36 2.95 -7.05
N CYS A 51 -12.07 2.99 -7.39
CA CYS A 51 -11.04 2.27 -6.64
C CYS A 51 -11.01 2.72 -5.17
N ARG A 52 -11.00 4.03 -4.94
CA ARG A 52 -10.94 4.61 -3.60
C ARG A 52 -12.12 4.20 -2.73
N LEU A 53 -13.33 4.14 -3.31
CA LEU A 53 -14.53 3.68 -2.62
C LEU A 53 -14.39 2.22 -2.17
N LEU A 54 -13.99 1.35 -3.08
CA LEU A 54 -13.81 -0.08 -2.81
C LEU A 54 -12.77 -0.32 -1.72
N VAL A 55 -11.61 0.36 -1.83
CA VAL A 55 -10.51 0.22 -0.86
C VAL A 55 -10.89 0.80 0.50
N ALA A 56 -11.59 1.93 0.55
CA ALA A 56 -12.09 2.51 1.80
C ALA A 56 -13.04 1.56 2.54
N GLN A 57 -13.95 0.91 1.81
CA GLN A 57 -14.85 -0.08 2.39
C GLN A 57 -14.07 -1.26 2.98
N TYR A 58 -13.09 -1.78 2.25
CA TYR A 58 -12.25 -2.87 2.72
C TYR A 58 -11.45 -2.48 3.97
N VAL A 59 -10.71 -1.37 3.93
CA VAL A 59 -9.90 -0.87 5.05
C VAL A 59 -10.76 -0.68 6.29
N LYS A 60 -11.91 -0.01 6.16
CA LYS A 60 -12.83 0.19 7.29
C LYS A 60 -13.38 -1.12 7.87
N SER A 61 -13.65 -2.12 7.01
CA SER A 61 -14.18 -3.41 7.46
C SER A 61 -13.14 -4.33 8.12
N THR A 62 -11.85 -4.05 7.93
CA THR A 62 -10.74 -4.90 8.39
C THR A 62 -9.95 -4.30 9.55
N LEU A 63 -10.16 -3.01 9.84
CA LEU A 63 -9.58 -2.37 11.01
C LEU A 63 -10.34 -2.80 12.27
N ASP A 64 -9.65 -3.53 13.15
CA ASP A 64 -10.14 -3.84 14.49
C ASP A 64 -10.24 -2.59 15.39
N TRP A 65 -9.47 -1.55 15.05
CA TRP A 65 -9.39 -0.31 15.79
C TRP A 65 -8.95 0.86 14.90
N GLU A 66 -9.53 2.05 15.17
CA GLU A 66 -9.19 3.31 14.52
C GLU A 66 -8.79 4.34 15.59
N PRO A 67 -7.69 5.09 15.40
CA PRO A 67 -7.28 6.13 16.36
C PRO A 67 -8.28 7.29 16.40
N GLU A 68 -8.57 7.84 17.58
CA GLU A 68 -9.42 9.04 17.71
C GLU A 68 -8.75 10.29 17.10
N GLU A 69 -7.44 10.44 17.33
CA GLU A 69 -6.59 11.53 16.86
C GLU A 69 -5.46 11.00 15.97
N PRO A 70 -4.93 11.80 15.03
CA PRO A 70 -3.75 11.39 14.26
C PRO A 70 -2.53 11.14 15.15
N PRO A 71 -1.58 10.29 14.71
CA PRO A 71 -0.30 10.10 15.38
C PRO A 71 0.39 11.43 15.70
N ARG A 72 0.89 11.55 16.93
CA ARG A 72 1.62 12.74 17.38
C ARG A 72 3.08 12.65 16.95
N GLY A 73 3.68 13.80 16.65
CA GLY A 73 5.10 13.91 16.33
C GLY A 73 5.43 13.50 14.90
N SER A 74 6.68 13.06 14.70
CA SER A 74 7.18 12.65 13.38
C SER A 74 6.79 11.20 13.10
N VAL A 75 6.18 10.95 11.94
CA VAL A 75 5.85 9.60 11.49
C VAL A 75 6.93 9.08 10.54
N ALA A 76 7.35 7.84 10.79
CA ALA A 76 8.19 7.06 9.89
C ALA A 76 7.40 5.85 9.38
N ALA A 77 7.62 5.49 8.11
CA ALA A 77 7.08 4.28 7.52
C ALA A 77 8.20 3.50 6.80
N MET A 78 8.03 2.19 6.71
CA MET A 78 9.02 1.25 6.16
C MET A 78 8.32 0.18 5.32
N SER A 79 9.09 -0.74 4.74
CA SER A 79 8.57 -1.88 3.97
C SER A 79 7.65 -1.43 2.83
N PHE A 80 6.40 -1.90 2.77
CA PHE A 80 5.44 -1.61 1.72
C PHE A 80 5.32 -0.12 1.36
N PHE A 81 5.26 0.78 2.35
CA PHE A 81 5.17 2.22 2.09
C PHE A 81 6.41 2.77 1.38
N TYR A 82 7.58 2.22 1.69
CA TYR A 82 8.85 2.57 1.04
C TYR A 82 8.86 2.10 -0.41
N ASP A 83 8.56 0.83 -0.64
CA ASP A 83 8.64 0.23 -1.97
C ASP A 83 7.67 0.92 -2.94
N VAL A 84 6.41 1.15 -2.52
CA VAL A 84 5.44 1.87 -3.34
C VAL A 84 5.86 3.32 -3.63
N ALA A 85 6.51 4.00 -2.67
CA ALA A 85 7.03 5.35 -2.92
C ALA A 85 8.22 5.35 -3.87
N ALA A 86 9.08 4.35 -3.77
CA ALA A 86 10.24 4.18 -4.65
C ALA A 86 9.78 3.90 -6.10
N ASP A 87 8.84 2.97 -6.26
CA ASP A 87 8.27 2.59 -7.56
C ASP A 87 7.51 3.74 -8.21
N ALA A 88 6.82 4.57 -7.41
CA ALA A 88 6.16 5.78 -7.88
C ALA A 88 7.10 6.99 -8.06
N GLY A 89 8.41 6.82 -7.85
CA GLY A 89 9.42 7.88 -8.01
C GLY A 89 9.30 9.03 -7.00
N LEU A 90 8.67 8.79 -5.85
CA LEU A 90 8.46 9.80 -4.81
C LEU A 90 9.68 9.98 -3.90
N ILE A 91 10.59 9.02 -3.89
CA ILE A 91 11.82 8.99 -3.10
C ILE A 91 12.98 8.39 -3.91
N ASP A 92 14.22 8.58 -3.42
CA ASP A 92 15.40 7.91 -3.95
C ASP A 92 15.44 6.46 -3.44
N VAL A 93 15.53 5.50 -4.36
CA VAL A 93 15.47 4.05 -4.05
C VAL A 93 16.60 3.61 -3.10
N MET A 94 17.75 4.29 -3.11
CA MET A 94 18.92 3.94 -2.31
C MET A 94 18.95 4.67 -0.96
N ARG A 95 18.44 5.91 -0.92
CA ARG A 95 18.56 6.81 0.23
C ARG A 95 17.26 6.99 1.01
N GLY A 96 16.12 6.63 0.44
CA GLY A 96 14.81 6.96 0.98
C GLY A 96 14.47 8.43 0.83
N GLY A 97 13.66 8.96 1.74
CA GLY A 97 13.30 10.37 1.72
C GLY A 97 12.12 10.73 2.60
N LYS A 98 11.63 11.96 2.44
CA LYS A 98 10.39 12.44 3.06
C LYS A 98 9.35 12.71 1.99
N VAL A 99 8.15 12.17 2.17
CA VAL A 99 7.03 12.33 1.25
C VAL A 99 5.78 12.73 2.03
N THR A 100 4.94 13.58 1.46
CA THR A 100 3.65 13.93 2.06
C THR A 100 2.56 12.99 1.57
N ILE A 101 1.51 12.78 2.35
CA ILE A 101 0.35 11.98 1.93
C ILE A 101 -0.30 12.59 0.66
N GLY A 102 -0.27 13.91 0.51
CA GLY A 102 -0.71 14.60 -0.69
C GLY A 102 0.06 14.19 -1.96
N LYS A 103 1.36 13.90 -1.86
CA LYS A 103 2.15 13.38 -3.00
C LYS A 103 1.74 11.97 -3.39
N TYR A 104 1.50 11.09 -2.41
CA TYR A 104 0.90 9.77 -2.68
C TYR A 104 -0.47 9.89 -3.33
N LYS A 105 -1.32 10.81 -2.85
CA LYS A 105 -2.64 11.07 -3.44
C LYS A 105 -2.53 11.53 -4.89
N HIS A 106 -1.61 12.44 -5.20
CA HIS A 106 -1.39 12.85 -6.58
C HIS A 106 -0.89 11.69 -7.44
N ALA A 107 0.07 10.89 -6.95
CA ALA A 107 0.54 9.70 -7.65
C ALA A 107 -0.59 8.69 -7.90
N ALA A 108 -1.48 8.47 -6.92
CA ALA A 108 -2.65 7.61 -7.07
C ALA A 108 -3.56 8.07 -8.21
N GLN A 109 -3.83 9.37 -8.30
CA GLN A 109 -4.67 9.94 -9.36
C GLN A 109 -4.06 9.72 -10.76
N GLN A 110 -2.73 9.80 -10.89
CA GLN A 110 -2.04 9.54 -12.14
C GLN A 110 -2.04 8.04 -12.47
N ALA A 111 -1.71 7.18 -11.49
CA ALA A 111 -1.64 5.73 -11.68
C ALA A 111 -3.01 5.11 -12.03
N CYS A 112 -4.10 5.61 -11.46
CA CYS A 112 -5.45 5.13 -11.78
C CYS A 112 -5.97 5.63 -13.14
N GLY A 113 -5.30 6.59 -13.76
CA GLY A 113 -5.69 7.17 -15.06
C GLY A 113 -4.77 6.80 -16.22
N GLY A 114 -3.60 6.23 -15.93
CA GLY A 114 -2.59 5.89 -16.92
C GLY A 114 -2.61 4.41 -17.25
N ALA A 115 -2.66 4.08 -18.53
CA ALA A 115 -2.48 2.71 -18.99
C ALA A 115 -1.07 2.21 -18.63
N ASN A 116 -1.00 1.24 -17.74
CA ASN A 116 0.27 0.64 -17.30
C ASN A 116 0.10 -0.87 -17.04
N ILE A 117 0.62 -1.68 -17.97
CA ILE A 117 0.63 -3.14 -17.86
C ILE A 117 1.83 -3.66 -17.05
N GLU A 118 2.89 -2.88 -16.88
CA GLU A 118 4.09 -3.31 -16.13
C GLU A 118 3.88 -3.21 -14.61
N GLN A 119 3.05 -2.25 -14.17
CA GLN A 119 2.69 -2.06 -12.77
C GLN A 119 1.16 -2.04 -12.60
N PRO A 120 0.48 -3.18 -12.83
CA PRO A 120 -0.99 -3.25 -12.83
C PRO A 120 -1.61 -2.92 -11.47
N TRP A 121 -0.83 -2.99 -10.39
CA TRP A 121 -1.27 -2.77 -9.01
C TRP A 121 -1.03 -1.34 -8.49
N ALA A 122 -0.34 -0.49 -9.24
CA ALA A 122 0.10 0.82 -8.75
C ALA A 122 -1.05 1.71 -8.26
N CYS A 123 -2.17 1.74 -8.99
CA CYS A 123 -3.38 2.46 -8.58
C CYS A 123 -3.90 1.94 -7.23
N MET A 124 -4.04 0.62 -7.09
CA MET A 124 -4.52 -0.03 -5.86
C MET A 124 -3.61 0.29 -4.67
N ASP A 125 -2.30 0.12 -4.83
CA ASP A 125 -1.32 0.29 -3.76
C ASP A 125 -1.27 1.74 -3.25
N LEU A 126 -1.22 2.70 -4.18
CA LEU A 126 -1.22 4.14 -3.83
C LEU A 126 -2.54 4.56 -3.18
N VAL A 127 -3.68 4.08 -3.70
CA VAL A 127 -5.00 4.32 -3.11
C VAL A 127 -5.08 3.72 -1.70
N TYR A 128 -4.56 2.52 -1.49
CA TYR A 128 -4.52 1.87 -0.18
C TYR A 128 -3.70 2.67 0.83
N ILE A 129 -2.49 3.10 0.47
CA ILE A 129 -1.64 3.95 1.32
C ILE A 129 -2.38 5.23 1.72
N VAL A 130 -2.98 5.93 0.76
CA VAL A 130 -3.70 7.18 1.04
C VAL A 130 -4.91 6.92 1.92
N THR A 131 -5.67 5.85 1.67
CA THR A 131 -6.83 5.47 2.47
C THR A 131 -6.44 5.17 3.91
N LEU A 132 -5.42 4.34 4.12
CA LEU A 132 -4.97 3.97 5.45
C LEU A 132 -4.45 5.17 6.24
N LEU A 133 -3.59 5.98 5.63
CA LEU A 133 -2.93 7.07 6.35
C LEU A 133 -3.85 8.28 6.54
N ASN A 134 -4.60 8.69 5.50
CA ASN A 134 -5.44 9.87 5.57
C ASN A 134 -6.79 9.60 6.22
N ASP A 135 -7.50 8.54 5.83
CA ASP A 135 -8.86 8.31 6.33
C ASP A 135 -8.82 7.60 7.67
N ALA A 136 -8.13 6.45 7.74
CA ALA A 136 -8.14 5.64 8.95
C ALA A 136 -7.24 6.22 10.04
N TYR A 137 -6.02 6.64 9.71
CA TYR A 137 -5.10 7.23 10.69
C TYR A 137 -5.22 8.74 10.83
N LYS A 138 -6.18 9.36 10.12
CA LYS A 138 -6.56 10.78 10.26
C LYS A 138 -5.41 11.76 10.03
N MET A 139 -4.34 11.32 9.37
CA MET A 139 -3.17 12.15 9.12
C MET A 139 -3.49 13.17 8.03
N SER A 140 -3.05 14.43 8.21
CA SER A 140 -3.23 15.48 7.21
C SER A 140 -2.48 15.17 5.91
N LEU A 141 -3.03 15.59 4.76
CA LEU A 141 -2.36 15.46 3.46
C LEU A 141 -0.98 16.13 3.41
N ASN A 142 -0.76 17.16 4.23
CA ASN A 142 0.51 17.87 4.30
C ASN A 142 1.49 17.26 5.31
N HIS A 143 1.07 16.23 6.07
CA HIS A 143 1.92 15.59 7.05
C HIS A 143 3.07 14.85 6.35
N PRO A 144 4.34 15.15 6.69
CA PRO A 144 5.49 14.47 6.09
C PRO A 144 5.72 13.10 6.75
N ILE A 145 5.93 12.09 5.92
CA ILE A 145 6.29 10.73 6.33
C ILE A 145 7.74 10.50 5.94
N SER A 146 8.53 10.04 6.90
CA SER A 146 9.92 9.68 6.64
C SER A 146 10.03 8.21 6.26
N LEU A 147 10.64 7.93 5.11
CA LEU A 147 10.76 6.59 4.55
C LEU A 147 12.21 6.12 4.61
N TYR A 148 12.43 5.03 5.34
CA TYR A 148 13.75 4.47 5.58
C TYR A 148 13.80 2.99 5.21
N LYS A 149 14.80 2.60 4.43
CA LYS A 149 15.18 1.20 4.23
C LYS A 149 16.30 0.78 5.16
N LYS A 150 17.27 1.68 5.37
CA LYS A 150 18.41 1.47 6.26
C LYS A 150 18.70 2.70 7.11
N VAL A 151 19.22 2.47 8.31
CA VAL A 151 19.81 3.49 9.19
C VAL A 151 21.25 3.06 9.48
N ASN A 152 22.21 3.91 9.12
CA ASN A 152 23.65 3.63 9.26
C ASN A 152 24.08 2.27 8.66
N GLY A 153 23.52 1.91 7.50
CA GLY A 153 23.82 0.65 6.81
C GLY A 153 23.05 -0.57 7.32
N HIS A 154 22.31 -0.45 8.43
CA HIS A 154 21.49 -1.53 8.99
C HIS A 154 20.04 -1.43 8.50
N GLU A 155 19.47 -2.56 8.09
CA GLU A 155 18.07 -2.64 7.69
C GLU A 155 17.13 -2.27 8.84
N VAL A 156 16.14 -1.44 8.55
CA VAL A 156 15.12 -1.07 9.52
C VAL A 156 14.10 -2.21 9.59
N SER A 157 14.04 -2.86 10.74
CA SER A 157 13.06 -3.91 11.01
C SER A 157 12.77 -4.01 12.50
N TRP A 158 11.76 -4.82 12.85
CA TRP A 158 11.38 -5.10 14.24
C TRP A 158 12.47 -5.85 15.03
N ALA A 159 13.42 -6.50 14.36
CA ALA A 159 14.40 -7.38 14.99
C ALA A 159 15.28 -6.66 16.02
N LEU A 160 15.73 -5.44 15.72
CA LEU A 160 16.57 -4.66 16.64
C LEU A 160 15.80 -4.29 17.92
N GLY A 161 14.54 -3.88 17.79
CA GLY A 161 13.67 -3.57 18.93
C GLY A 161 13.43 -4.78 19.83
N LEU A 162 13.21 -5.96 19.24
CA LEU A 162 13.09 -7.20 19.98
C LEU A 162 14.38 -7.55 20.73
N ALA A 163 15.53 -7.48 20.05
CA ALA A 163 16.83 -7.78 20.64
C ALA A 163 17.13 -6.85 21.83
N TYR A 164 16.93 -5.53 21.64
CA TYR A 164 17.10 -4.54 22.70
C TYR A 164 16.21 -4.85 23.91
N THR A 165 14.91 -5.07 23.69
CA THR A 165 13.96 -5.37 24.77
C THR A 165 14.34 -6.65 25.51
N THR A 166 14.74 -7.70 24.76
CA THR A 166 15.14 -8.99 25.34
C THR A 166 16.39 -8.85 26.21
N ILE A 167 17.40 -8.11 25.75
CA ILE A 167 18.65 -7.89 26.49
C ILE A 167 18.39 -7.01 27.73
N MET A 168 17.68 -5.89 27.58
CA MET A 168 17.41 -4.96 28.68
C MET A 168 16.59 -5.61 29.79
N ASN A 169 15.60 -6.44 29.44
CA ASN A 169 14.82 -7.19 30.42
C ASN A 169 15.68 -8.22 31.19
N ARG A 170 16.75 -8.76 30.59
CA ARG A 170 17.67 -9.66 31.30
C ARG A 170 18.66 -8.91 32.20
N ILE A 171 19.07 -7.72 31.80
CA ILE A 171 20.01 -6.89 32.58
C ILE A 171 19.31 -6.27 33.79
N ASN A 172 18.07 -5.81 33.65
CA ASN A 172 17.30 -5.12 34.69
C ASN A 172 16.65 -6.07 35.74
N VAL A 173 16.89 -7.38 35.66
CA VAL A 173 16.39 -8.38 36.63
C VAL A 173 17.50 -8.80 37.63
N LYS A 174 18.59 -8.05 37.69
CA LYS A 174 19.54 -8.06 38.83
C LYS A 174 19.21 -6.91 39.78
#